data_AF-A0AAV5RX25-F1
#
_entry.id   AF-A0AAV5RX25-F1
#
_cell.length_a   1.000
_cell.length_b   1.000
_cell.length_c   1.000
_cell.angle_alpha   90.00
_cell.angle_beta   90.00
_cell.angle_gamma   90.00
#
_symmetry.space_group_name_H-M   'P 1'
#
loop_
_entity.id
_entity.type
_entity.pdbx_description
1 polymer ?
#
loop_
_entity_poly.entity_id
_entity_poly.type
_entity_poly.pdbx_seq_one_letter_code
_entity_poly.pdbx_strand_id
1 'polypeptide(L)'
;MPRYYCEYCHSYLTHDTLSVRKSHLRGKNHLRITQDYYRNKAVAEARAATHRHRHRQKTHRKLTAHTAETQRKVATHTRKEKKALRHRAAAASRELLRRDVRAELQATQRGSPGYARVWDEARRFDVGAYLRSAAAPRRANARAGGDSRENGTRHSGTVPTALGPPPVLAEWAQTVPRTRQFAEVPRVDSGLGRGAAATAATRDKRHREQDSRTHTQGHSAGAKRQRTY
;
A
#
# COMPACT_ATOMS: atom_id res chain seq x y z
N MET A 1 -10.62 35.70 28.61
CA MET A 1 -11.08 34.66 27.66
C MET A 1 -10.07 33.52 27.62
N PRO A 2 -10.47 32.27 27.83
CA PRO A 2 -9.61 31.12 27.60
C PRO A 2 -9.24 31.05 26.11
N ARG A 3 -7.94 30.93 25.81
CA ARG A 3 -7.43 30.71 24.45
C ARG A 3 -7.38 29.21 24.20
N TYR A 4 -7.87 28.76 23.05
CA TYR A 4 -7.77 27.35 22.66
C TYR A 4 -6.38 27.04 22.10
N TYR A 5 -5.72 26.03 22.64
CA TYR A 5 -4.47 25.48 22.13
C TYR A 5 -4.73 24.10 21.53
N CYS A 6 -4.28 23.86 20.30
CA CYS A 6 -4.34 22.55 19.70
C CYS A 6 -3.02 21.80 19.95
N GLU A 7 -3.09 20.71 20.71
CA GLU A 7 -1.92 19.86 21.03
C GLU A 7 -1.28 19.23 19.80
N TYR A 8 -2.06 18.89 18.78
CA TYR A 8 -1.54 18.29 17.54
C TYR A 8 -0.87 19.32 16.63
N CYS A 9 -1.46 20.50 16.46
CA CYS A 9 -0.94 21.54 15.58
C CYS A 9 0.11 22.43 16.24
N HIS A 10 0.28 22.31 17.57
CA HIS A 10 1.12 23.17 18.39
C HIS A 10 0.87 24.67 18.19
N SER A 11 -0.39 25.06 17.97
CA SER A 11 -0.77 26.43 17.63
C SER A 11 -1.92 26.93 18.51
N TYR A 12 -1.85 28.20 18.92
CA TYR A 12 -2.95 28.90 19.60
C TYR A 12 -3.95 29.49 18.62
N LEU A 13 -5.23 29.43 18.95
CA LEU A 13 -6.30 30.06 18.19
C LEU A 13 -6.60 31.45 18.75
N THR A 14 -6.78 32.44 17.85
CA THR A 14 -6.98 33.85 18.23
C THR A 14 -8.29 34.07 18.99
N HIS A 15 -9.35 33.37 18.57
CA HIS A 15 -10.65 33.41 19.21
C HIS A 15 -11.20 31.99 19.39
N ASP A 16 -11.57 31.65 20.61
CA ASP A 16 -12.15 30.35 20.94
C ASP A 16 -13.67 30.38 20.85
N THR A 17 -14.18 30.49 19.62
CA THR A 17 -15.61 30.28 19.35
C THR A 17 -15.81 28.87 18.78
N LEU A 18 -16.98 28.29 19.03
CA LEU A 18 -17.33 26.95 18.53
C LEU A 18 -17.18 26.84 17.01
N SER A 19 -17.54 27.89 16.27
CA SER A 19 -17.40 27.94 14.81
C SER A 19 -15.93 27.88 14.37
N VAL A 20 -15.07 28.71 14.96
CA VAL A 20 -13.64 28.76 14.63
C VAL A 20 -12.94 27.45 15.01
N ARG A 21 -13.24 26.89 16.19
CA ARG A 21 -12.70 25.60 16.63
C ARG A 21 -13.13 24.46 15.71
N LYS A 22 -14.42 24.40 15.34
CA LYS A 22 -14.96 23.37 14.44
C LYS A 22 -14.39 23.47 13.02
N SER A 23 -14.05 24.68 12.56
CA SER A 23 -13.35 24.89 11.29
C SER A 23 -11.89 24.40 11.37
N HIS A 24 -11.18 24.74 12.45
CA HIS A 24 -9.81 24.27 12.69
C HIS A 24 -9.70 22.73 12.72
N LEU A 25 -10.58 22.06 13.48
CA LEU A 25 -10.59 20.60 13.61
C LEU A 25 -10.91 19.88 12.29
N ARG A 26 -11.69 20.49 11.41
CA ARG A 26 -11.99 19.97 10.06
C ARG A 26 -11.02 20.46 8.99
N GLY A 27 -10.00 21.23 9.39
CA GLY A 27 -8.97 21.73 8.50
C GLY A 27 -8.05 20.62 7.99
N LYS A 28 -7.69 20.68 6.70
CA LYS A 28 -6.83 19.68 6.05
C LYS A 28 -5.50 19.46 6.78
N ASN A 29 -4.88 20.53 7.28
CA ASN A 29 -3.60 20.42 7.98
C ASN A 29 -3.75 19.70 9.33
N HIS A 30 -4.77 20.05 10.12
CA HIS A 30 -5.07 19.40 11.39
C HIS A 30 -5.34 17.90 11.20
N LEU A 31 -6.17 17.53 10.22
CA LEU A 31 -6.47 16.13 9.91
C LEU A 31 -5.22 15.34 9.52
N ARG A 32 -4.33 15.93 8.69
CA ARG A 32 -3.07 15.30 8.30
C ARG A 32 -2.15 15.06 9.50
N ILE A 33 -1.91 16.08 10.32
CA ILE A 33 -1.02 15.98 11.49
C ILE A 33 -1.58 14.98 12.50
N THR A 34 -2.89 15.03 12.76
CA THR A 34 -3.57 14.10 13.67
C THR A 34 -3.49 12.66 13.14
N GLN A 35 -3.70 12.45 11.84
CA GLN A 35 -3.54 11.14 11.20
C GLN A 35 -2.11 10.62 11.33
N ASP A 36 -1.11 11.46 11.08
CA ASP A 36 0.31 11.09 11.18
C ASP A 36 0.71 10.77 12.63
N TYR A 37 0.19 11.52 13.62
CA TYR A 37 0.37 11.25 15.04
C TYR A 37 -0.11 9.84 15.41
N TYR A 38 -1.36 9.50 15.07
CA TYR A 38 -1.92 8.18 15.42
C TYR A 38 -1.25 7.03 14.65
N ARG A 39 -0.89 7.26 13.37
CA ARG A 39 -0.09 6.28 12.60
C ARG A 39 1.26 6.00 13.27
N ASN A 40 1.95 7.06 13.69
CA ASN A 40 3.25 6.93 14.35
C ASN A 40 3.14 6.28 15.73
N LYS A 41 2.12 6.63 16.51
CA LYS A 41 1.85 6.02 17.82
C LYS A 41 1.58 4.52 17.70
N ALA A 42 0.70 4.11 16.79
CA ALA A 42 0.42 2.70 16.54
C ALA A 42 1.67 1.92 16.10
N VAL A 43 2.53 2.52 15.26
CA VAL A 43 3.81 1.91 14.86
C VAL A 43 4.79 1.82 16.03
N ALA A 44 4.84 2.83 16.90
CA ALA A 44 5.70 2.84 18.08
C ALA A 44 5.29 1.74 19.07
N GLU A 45 3.99 1.63 19.38
CA GLU A 45 3.44 0.59 20.24
C GLU A 45 3.72 -0.81 19.69
N ALA A 46 3.53 -1.04 18.39
CA ALA A 46 3.87 -2.31 17.74
C ALA A 46 5.38 -2.63 17.78
N ARG A 47 6.26 -1.62 17.81
CA ARG A 47 7.71 -1.79 17.93
C ARG A 47 8.19 -1.95 19.36
N ALA A 48 7.41 -1.49 20.34
CA ALA A 48 7.75 -1.51 21.76
C ALA A 48 7.69 -2.91 22.37
N ALA A 49 8.00 -3.96 21.60
CA ALA A 49 8.18 -5.33 22.08
C ALA A 49 9.31 -5.35 23.11
N THR A 50 8.95 -5.09 24.36
CA THR A 50 9.84 -5.10 25.50
C THR A 50 10.08 -6.56 25.87
N HIS A 51 11.34 -6.92 26.02
CA HIS A 51 11.67 -8.22 26.58
C HIS A 51 11.14 -8.28 28.01
N ARG A 52 10.39 -9.33 28.35
CA ARG A 52 10.03 -9.60 29.74
C ARG A 52 11.31 -9.81 30.55
N HIS A 53 11.35 -9.25 31.75
CA HIS A 53 12.43 -9.53 32.69
C HIS A 53 12.51 -11.05 32.92
N ARG A 54 13.69 -11.62 32.74
CA ARG A 54 13.93 -13.06 32.94
C ARG A 54 14.57 -13.29 34.29
N HIS A 55 13.87 -14.00 35.18
CA HIS A 55 14.47 -14.51 36.41
C HIS A 55 15.18 -15.84 36.11
N ARG A 56 16.51 -15.86 36.15
CA ARG A 56 17.30 -17.07 35.91
C ARG A 56 17.32 -17.92 37.17
N GLN A 57 16.56 -19.00 37.20
CA GLN A 57 16.66 -20.00 38.26
C GLN A 57 17.89 -20.88 38.06
N LYS A 58 18.50 -21.34 39.16
CA LYS A 58 19.59 -22.30 39.11
C LYS A 58 19.04 -23.66 38.65
N THR A 59 19.58 -24.18 37.56
CA THR A 59 19.23 -25.51 37.06
C THR A 59 19.86 -26.59 37.95
N HIS A 60 19.07 -27.56 38.38
CA HIS A 60 19.51 -28.65 39.27
C HIS A 60 20.42 -29.66 38.54
N ARG A 61 21.46 -30.17 39.21
CA ARG A 61 22.52 -31.04 38.67
C ARG A 61 22.02 -32.34 38.01
N LYS A 62 20.80 -32.79 38.33
CA LYS A 62 20.17 -33.97 37.67
C LYS A 62 19.67 -33.67 36.24
N LEU A 63 19.38 -32.41 35.89
CA LEU A 63 18.94 -32.00 34.54
C LEU A 63 20.10 -31.90 33.54
N THR A 64 21.33 -31.67 34.01
CA THR A 64 22.52 -31.54 33.16
C THR A 64 23.12 -32.89 32.74
N ALA A 65 22.67 -33.99 33.33
CA ALA A 65 23.19 -35.33 33.04
C ALA A 65 22.55 -36.00 31.81
N HIS A 66 21.37 -35.54 31.37
CA HIS A 66 20.66 -36.09 30.20
C HIS A 66 21.06 -35.46 28.86
N THR A 67 21.97 -34.49 28.84
CA THR A 67 22.35 -33.74 27.63
C THR A 67 23.67 -34.24 27.05
N ALA A 68 23.64 -35.38 26.36
CA ALA A 68 24.59 -35.67 25.29
C ALA A 68 24.11 -35.03 23.97
N GLU A 69 23.47 -33.84 24.04
CA GLU A 69 23.00 -33.11 22.87
C GLU A 69 24.20 -32.48 22.16
N THR A 70 24.43 -32.90 20.92
CA THR A 70 25.45 -32.32 20.04
C THR A 70 25.23 -30.82 19.91
N GLN A 71 26.31 -30.04 20.04
CA GLN A 71 26.26 -28.58 19.97
C GLN A 71 25.60 -28.14 18.65
N ARG A 72 24.45 -27.45 18.76
CA ARG A 72 23.72 -26.96 17.58
C ARG A 72 24.37 -25.68 17.06
N LYS A 73 24.61 -25.61 15.76
CA LYS A 73 25.10 -24.39 15.10
C LYS A 73 23.98 -23.35 15.03
N VAL A 74 24.24 -22.15 15.55
CA VAL A 74 23.32 -21.01 15.45
C VAL A 74 23.65 -20.20 14.19
N ALA A 75 22.73 -20.18 13.23
CA ALA A 75 22.89 -19.37 12.03
C ALA A 75 22.59 -17.89 12.34
N THR A 76 23.52 -17.00 11.96
CA THR A 76 23.34 -15.55 12.14
C THR A 76 23.61 -14.82 10.83
N HIS A 77 22.68 -13.94 10.45
CA HIS A 77 22.81 -13.10 9.26
C HIS A 77 23.70 -11.87 9.48
N THR A 78 24.26 -11.36 8.37
CA THR A 78 24.94 -10.06 8.35
C THR A 78 23.96 -8.91 8.62
N ARG A 79 24.46 -7.73 8.99
CA ARG A 79 23.60 -6.54 9.23
C ARG A 79 22.79 -6.16 7.98
N LYS A 80 23.41 -6.25 6.80
CA LYS A 80 22.77 -5.92 5.51
C LYS A 80 21.63 -6.90 5.21
N GLU A 81 21.87 -8.20 5.38
CA GLU A 81 20.84 -9.24 5.23
C GLU A 81 19.69 -9.05 6.23
N LYS A 82 19.99 -8.84 7.52
CA LYS A 82 18.95 -8.60 8.55
C LYS A 82 18.06 -7.41 8.21
N LYS A 83 18.65 -6.32 7.70
CA LYS A 83 17.89 -5.13 7.28
C LYS A 83 16.96 -5.45 6.10
N ALA A 84 17.46 -6.18 5.10
CA ALA A 84 16.68 -6.58 3.93
C ALA A 84 15.52 -7.53 4.31
N LEU A 85 15.80 -8.55 5.14
CA LEU A 85 14.79 -9.49 5.62
C LEU A 85 13.68 -8.80 6.41
N ARG A 86 14.04 -7.90 7.35
CA ARG A 86 13.06 -7.12 8.11
C ARG A 86 12.20 -6.23 7.22
N HIS A 87 12.79 -5.61 6.18
CA HIS A 87 12.05 -4.79 5.23
C HIS A 87 11.05 -5.62 4.42
N ARG A 88 11.49 -6.76 3.88
CA ARG A 88 10.61 -7.70 3.15
C ARG A 88 9.48 -8.22 4.04
N ALA A 89 9.78 -8.67 5.25
CA ALA A 89 8.79 -9.14 6.20
C ALA A 89 7.76 -8.06 6.58
N ALA A 90 8.21 -6.81 6.76
CA ALA A 90 7.32 -5.68 7.05
C ALA A 90 6.44 -5.30 5.85
N ALA A 91 6.93 -5.46 4.62
CA ALA A 91 6.12 -5.24 3.42
C ALA A 91 5.06 -6.34 3.28
N ALA A 92 5.47 -7.61 3.42
CA ALA A 92 4.57 -8.76 3.35
C ALA A 92 3.47 -8.69 4.42
N SER A 93 3.80 -8.35 5.67
CA SER A 93 2.79 -8.23 6.74
C SER A 93 1.78 -7.12 6.47
N ARG A 94 2.22 -5.98 5.91
CA ARG A 94 1.32 -4.88 5.52
C ARG A 94 0.39 -5.27 4.37
N GLU A 95 0.86 -6.07 3.43
CA GLU A 95 0.05 -6.55 2.31
C GLU A 95 -0.99 -7.56 2.78
N LEU A 96 -0.60 -8.51 3.63
CA LEU A 96 -1.52 -9.49 4.23
C LEU A 96 -2.66 -8.81 5.00
N LEU A 97 -2.36 -7.76 5.78
CA LEU A 97 -3.39 -6.99 6.49
C LEU A 97 -4.34 -6.21 5.57
N ARG A 98 -3.91 -5.91 4.33
CA ARG A 98 -4.74 -5.21 3.34
C ARG A 98 -5.50 -6.15 2.42
N ARG A 99 -5.22 -7.46 2.48
CA ARG A 99 -5.86 -8.43 1.61
C ARG A 99 -7.34 -8.54 1.98
N ASP A 100 -8.20 -8.20 1.02
CA ASP A 100 -9.65 -8.27 1.18
C ASP A 100 -10.23 -9.45 0.40
N VAL A 101 -10.64 -10.49 1.13
CA VAL A 101 -11.27 -11.70 0.55
C VAL A 101 -12.69 -11.41 0.06
N ARG A 102 -13.34 -10.35 0.57
CA ARG A 102 -14.70 -9.95 0.16
C ARG A 102 -14.75 -9.59 -1.33
N ALA A 103 -13.65 -9.09 -1.89
CA ALA A 103 -13.56 -8.71 -3.29
C ALA A 103 -13.79 -9.91 -4.25
N GLU A 104 -13.32 -11.10 -3.89
CA GLU A 104 -13.49 -12.32 -4.70
C GLU A 104 -14.96 -12.75 -4.72
N LEU A 105 -15.61 -12.81 -3.55
CA LEU A 105 -17.04 -13.11 -3.46
C LEU A 105 -17.87 -12.08 -4.23
N GLN A 106 -17.54 -10.80 -4.09
CA GLN A 106 -18.21 -9.74 -4.84
C GLN A 106 -18.07 -9.95 -6.35
N ALA A 107 -16.90 -10.36 -6.85
CA ALA A 107 -16.69 -10.67 -8.26
C ALA A 107 -17.59 -11.81 -8.75
N THR A 108 -17.73 -12.90 -7.99
CA THR A 108 -18.61 -14.03 -8.34
C THR A 108 -20.09 -13.65 -8.39
N GLN A 109 -20.51 -12.69 -7.57
CA GLN A 109 -21.90 -12.27 -7.45
C GLN A 109 -22.27 -11.14 -8.42
N ARG A 110 -21.34 -10.63 -9.23
CA ARG A 110 -21.64 -9.58 -10.23
C ARG A 110 -22.71 -10.06 -11.20
N GLY A 111 -23.76 -9.25 -11.37
CA GLY A 111 -24.89 -9.57 -12.24
C GLY A 111 -25.99 -10.40 -11.58
N SER A 112 -25.83 -10.83 -10.32
CA SER A 112 -26.91 -11.47 -9.56
C SER A 112 -28.10 -10.52 -9.34
N PRO A 113 -29.34 -11.04 -9.30
CA PRO A 113 -30.50 -10.23 -8.96
C PRO A 113 -30.33 -9.64 -7.55
N GLY A 114 -30.48 -8.32 -7.43
CA GLY A 114 -30.30 -7.62 -6.15
C GLY A 114 -28.85 -7.31 -5.76
N TYR A 115 -27.86 -7.57 -6.62
CA TYR A 115 -26.44 -7.25 -6.36
C TYR A 115 -26.24 -5.83 -5.82
N ALA A 116 -26.87 -4.84 -6.47
CA ALA A 116 -26.72 -3.43 -6.10
C ALA A 116 -27.33 -3.06 -4.74
N ARG A 117 -28.18 -3.88 -4.12
CA ARG A 117 -28.71 -3.58 -2.78
C ARG A 117 -27.78 -4.05 -1.66
N VAL A 118 -27.00 -5.08 -1.92
CA VAL A 118 -26.13 -5.74 -0.93
C VAL A 118 -24.66 -5.34 -1.11
N TRP A 119 -24.19 -5.29 -2.35
CA TRP A 119 -22.77 -5.12 -2.69
C TRP A 119 -22.37 -3.68 -3.03
N ASP A 120 -23.31 -2.83 -3.43
CA ASP A 120 -23.06 -1.39 -3.58
C ASP A 120 -23.26 -0.72 -2.22
N GLU A 121 -22.15 -0.34 -1.59
CA GLU A 121 -22.16 0.22 -0.22
C GLU A 121 -22.98 1.51 -0.13
N ALA A 122 -23.01 2.30 -1.20
CA ALA A 122 -23.79 3.54 -1.24
C ALA A 122 -25.30 3.29 -1.25
N ARG A 123 -25.74 2.10 -1.68
CA ARG A 123 -27.16 1.69 -1.78
C ARG A 123 -27.61 0.75 -0.68
N ARG A 124 -26.69 0.26 0.15
CA ARG A 124 -27.05 -0.54 1.33
C ARG A 124 -27.91 0.27 2.31
N PHE A 125 -28.90 -0.39 2.90
CA PHE A 125 -29.85 0.26 3.81
C PHE A 125 -29.22 0.66 5.16
N ASP A 126 -28.24 -0.11 5.64
CA ASP A 126 -27.58 0.10 6.93
C ASP A 126 -26.56 1.24 6.90
N VAL A 127 -25.67 1.28 5.90
CA VAL A 127 -24.56 2.23 5.84
C VAL A 127 -24.72 3.31 4.76
N GLY A 128 -25.61 3.11 3.78
CA GLY A 128 -25.66 3.97 2.60
C GLY A 128 -25.99 5.43 2.90
N ALA A 129 -26.90 5.69 3.85
CA ALA A 129 -27.21 7.05 4.29
C ALA A 129 -25.99 7.74 4.92
N TYR A 130 -25.25 7.00 5.78
CA TYR A 130 -24.03 7.50 6.40
C TYR A 130 -22.96 7.82 5.37
N LEU A 131 -22.68 6.91 4.43
CA LEU A 131 -21.67 7.09 3.38
C LEU A 131 -21.95 8.31 2.49
N ARG A 132 -23.23 8.55 2.14
CA ARG A 132 -23.63 9.74 1.38
C ARG A 132 -23.42 11.03 2.17
N SER A 133 -23.72 11.02 3.48
CA SER A 133 -23.52 12.19 4.35
C SER A 133 -22.04 12.44 4.70
N ALA A 134 -21.22 11.39 4.73
CA ALA A 134 -19.80 11.45 5.03
C ALA A 134 -18.95 11.89 3.82
N ALA A 135 -19.55 11.98 2.64
CA ALA A 135 -18.87 12.45 1.43
C ALA A 135 -18.28 13.85 1.66
N ALA A 136 -16.98 14.00 1.42
CA ALA A 136 -16.27 15.24 1.67
C ALA A 136 -16.80 16.38 0.78
N PRO A 137 -16.92 17.62 1.29
CA PRO A 137 -17.36 18.75 0.50
C PRO A 137 -16.35 19.04 -0.61
N ARG A 138 -16.76 18.89 -1.87
CA ARG A 138 -15.92 19.12 -3.06
C ARG A 138 -15.83 20.61 -3.37
N ARG A 139 -15.21 21.38 -2.47
CA ARG A 139 -15.05 22.85 -2.61
C ARG A 139 -13.95 23.24 -3.59
N ALA A 140 -12.95 22.38 -3.80
CA ALA A 140 -11.90 22.63 -4.78
C ALA A 140 -12.43 22.33 -6.19
N ASN A 141 -12.43 23.34 -7.07
CA ASN A 141 -12.83 23.21 -8.48
C ASN A 141 -11.83 22.42 -9.34
N ALA A 142 -10.81 21.83 -8.74
CA ALA A 142 -10.03 20.82 -9.43
C ALA A 142 -10.97 19.66 -9.77
N ARG A 143 -11.26 19.47 -11.06
CA ARG A 143 -11.73 18.16 -11.56
C ARG A 143 -10.85 17.13 -10.86
N ALA A 144 -11.45 16.13 -10.21
CA ALA A 144 -10.67 15.02 -9.66
C ALA A 144 -9.79 14.51 -10.80
N GLY A 145 -8.50 14.86 -10.76
CA GLY A 145 -7.67 14.82 -11.95
C GLY A 145 -7.51 13.38 -12.39
N GLY A 146 -8.11 13.04 -13.54
CA GLY A 146 -7.80 11.81 -14.28
C GLY A 146 -8.89 10.74 -14.37
N ASP A 147 -10.04 10.84 -13.70
CA ASP A 147 -11.09 9.82 -13.83
C ASP A 147 -12.21 10.29 -14.77
N SER A 148 -11.97 10.14 -16.08
CA SER A 148 -13.03 10.14 -17.10
C SER A 148 -13.79 8.80 -17.12
N ARG A 149 -13.81 8.06 -16.00
CA ARG A 149 -14.61 6.85 -15.85
C ARG A 149 -16.05 7.26 -15.59
N GLU A 150 -16.92 6.90 -16.52
CA GLU A 150 -18.36 7.05 -16.35
C GLU A 150 -18.81 6.38 -15.05
N ASN A 151 -19.56 7.10 -14.22
CA ASN A 151 -20.26 6.51 -13.08
C ASN A 151 -21.32 5.55 -13.62
N GLY A 152 -20.91 4.29 -13.78
CA GLY A 152 -21.68 3.22 -14.42
C GLY A 152 -23.04 3.02 -13.75
N THR A 153 -24.04 3.71 -14.29
CA THR A 153 -25.46 3.53 -13.93
C THR A 153 -26.15 2.58 -14.91
N ARG A 154 -25.46 2.19 -15.99
CA ARG A 154 -25.95 1.28 -17.02
C ARG A 154 -25.21 -0.05 -16.88
N HIS A 155 -25.97 -1.13 -16.69
CA HIS A 155 -25.50 -2.48 -16.95
C HIS A 155 -25.32 -2.63 -18.46
N SER A 156 -24.19 -2.13 -19.02
CA SER A 156 -23.74 -2.62 -20.31
C SER A 156 -23.37 -4.09 -20.12
N GLY A 157 -23.75 -4.95 -21.06
CA GLY A 157 -23.50 -6.39 -21.00
C GLY A 157 -22.01 -6.65 -20.80
N THR A 158 -21.63 -6.89 -19.55
CA THR A 158 -20.25 -7.22 -19.20
C THR A 158 -20.01 -8.64 -19.67
N VAL A 159 -19.08 -8.80 -20.61
CA VAL A 159 -18.54 -10.12 -20.96
C VAL A 159 -18.05 -10.76 -19.65
N PRO A 160 -18.52 -11.96 -19.30
CA PRO A 160 -18.07 -12.63 -18.08
C PRO A 160 -16.57 -12.88 -18.20
N THR A 161 -15.78 -12.11 -17.44
CA THR A 161 -14.34 -12.33 -17.35
C THR A 161 -14.10 -13.53 -16.44
N ALA A 162 -13.29 -14.48 -16.88
CA ALA A 162 -12.92 -15.63 -16.06
C ALA A 162 -12.30 -15.17 -14.73
N LEU A 163 -12.62 -15.87 -13.64
CA LEU A 163 -11.99 -15.61 -12.35
C LEU A 163 -10.47 -15.81 -12.47
N GLY A 164 -9.71 -14.99 -11.76
CA GLY A 164 -8.26 -15.16 -11.68
C GLY A 164 -7.91 -16.51 -11.05
N PRO A 165 -6.80 -17.14 -11.46
CA PRO A 165 -6.33 -18.35 -10.80
C PRO A 165 -6.01 -18.08 -9.32
N PRO A 166 -6.13 -19.08 -8.44
CA PRO A 166 -5.81 -18.92 -7.04
C PRO A 166 -4.34 -18.52 -6.86
N PRO A 167 -4.03 -17.49 -6.04
CA PRO A 167 -2.66 -17.04 -5.84
C PRO A 167 -1.87 -18.07 -5.02
N VAL A 168 -0.63 -18.33 -5.43
CA VAL A 168 0.33 -19.19 -4.72
C VAL A 168 1.41 -18.35 -4.03
N LEU A 169 2.01 -18.90 -2.97
CA LEU A 169 3.13 -18.24 -2.30
C LEU A 169 4.34 -18.21 -3.23
N ALA A 170 4.85 -17.02 -3.53
CA ALA A 170 5.99 -16.83 -4.42
C ALA A 170 7.25 -17.57 -3.94
N GLU A 171 7.46 -17.66 -2.63
CA GLU A 171 8.59 -18.40 -2.04
C GLU A 171 8.55 -19.90 -2.35
N TRP A 172 7.36 -20.46 -2.59
CA TRP A 172 7.15 -21.88 -2.87
C TRP A 172 6.65 -22.12 -4.31
N ALA A 173 6.78 -21.16 -5.22
CA ALA A 173 6.32 -21.31 -6.60
C ALA A 173 6.94 -22.53 -7.31
N GLN A 174 8.14 -22.92 -6.90
CA GLN A 174 8.85 -24.10 -7.41
C GLN A 174 8.19 -25.45 -7.08
N THR A 175 7.27 -25.51 -6.11
CA THR A 175 6.56 -26.75 -5.76
C THR A 175 5.34 -26.98 -6.65
N VAL A 176 4.94 -26.01 -7.47
CA VAL A 176 3.81 -26.14 -8.39
C VAL A 176 4.20 -27.07 -9.55
N PRO A 177 3.34 -28.03 -9.95
CA PRO A 177 3.61 -28.91 -11.09
C PRO A 177 3.95 -28.11 -12.36
N ARG A 178 5.02 -28.53 -13.07
CA ARG A 178 5.49 -27.84 -14.29
C ARG A 178 4.59 -28.05 -15.50
N THR A 179 3.82 -29.14 -15.50
CA THR A 179 2.91 -29.52 -16.57
C THR A 179 1.47 -29.51 -16.08
N ARG A 180 0.56 -29.13 -16.97
CA ARG A 180 -0.89 -29.25 -16.76
C ARG A 180 -1.36 -30.57 -17.36
N GLN A 181 -2.47 -31.11 -16.85
CA GLN A 181 -3.05 -32.36 -17.35
C GLN A 181 -3.67 -32.20 -18.74
N PHE A 182 -4.20 -31.02 -19.05
CA PHE A 182 -4.85 -30.71 -20.32
C PHE A 182 -4.15 -29.55 -21.03
N ALA A 183 -4.16 -29.59 -22.37
CA ALA A 183 -3.74 -28.47 -23.19
C ALA A 183 -4.82 -27.37 -23.18
N GLU A 184 -4.48 -26.19 -22.69
CA GLU A 184 -5.34 -25.02 -22.81
C GLU A 184 -5.06 -24.30 -24.14
N VAL A 185 -6.10 -24.16 -24.96
CA VAL A 185 -6.07 -23.25 -26.11
C VAL A 185 -6.68 -21.93 -25.63
N PRO A 186 -5.94 -20.80 -25.69
CA PRO A 186 -6.49 -19.52 -25.27
C PRO A 186 -7.75 -19.21 -26.09
N ARG A 187 -8.85 -18.89 -25.42
CA ARG A 187 -10.07 -18.42 -26.10
C ARG A 187 -9.74 -17.12 -26.83
N VAL A 188 -9.72 -17.18 -28.16
CA VAL A 188 -9.73 -15.98 -29.00
C VAL A 188 -11.14 -15.43 -28.89
N ASP A 189 -11.33 -14.40 -28.06
CA ASP A 189 -12.59 -13.68 -28.02
C ASP A 189 -12.80 -13.00 -29.39
N SER A 190 -13.63 -13.62 -30.23
CA SER A 190 -14.13 -13.07 -31.48
C SER A 190 -15.16 -11.96 -31.20
N GLY A 191 -14.71 -10.90 -30.53
CA GLY A 191 -15.44 -9.67 -30.34
C GLY A 191 -14.97 -8.62 -31.34
N LEU A 192 -15.79 -8.33 -32.34
CA LEU A 192 -15.63 -7.22 -33.28
C LEU A 192 -15.24 -5.92 -32.56
N GLY A 193 -14.00 -5.48 -32.76
CA GLY A 193 -13.46 -4.25 -32.18
C GLY A 193 -12.09 -3.95 -32.78
N ARG A 194 -12.02 -3.78 -34.10
CA ARG A 194 -10.82 -3.25 -34.76
C ARG A 194 -10.62 -1.80 -34.28
N GLY A 195 -9.47 -1.53 -33.68
CA GLY A 195 -8.92 -0.18 -33.54
C GLY A 195 -8.45 0.15 -32.13
N ALA A 196 -7.14 -0.04 -31.88
CA ALA A 196 -6.29 0.78 -30.99
C ALA A 196 -5.08 0.01 -30.38
N ALA A 197 -4.41 -0.88 -31.14
CA ALA A 197 -3.20 -1.56 -30.64
C ALA A 197 -2.08 -1.69 -31.69
N ALA A 198 -1.92 -0.69 -32.57
CA ALA A 198 -0.84 -0.69 -33.57
C ALA A 198 -0.21 0.69 -33.77
N THR A 199 0.05 1.46 -32.70
CA THR A 199 0.85 2.70 -32.76
C THR A 199 1.60 2.97 -31.45
N ALA A 200 2.26 1.96 -30.87
CA ALA A 200 3.14 2.19 -29.70
C ALA A 200 4.56 1.60 -29.86
N ALA A 201 4.80 0.73 -30.84
CA ALA A 201 6.08 0.01 -30.96
C ALA A 201 7.12 0.65 -31.91
N THR A 202 6.84 1.80 -32.55
CA THR A 202 7.76 2.44 -33.50
C THR A 202 8.21 3.86 -33.13
N ARG A 203 7.90 4.33 -31.90
CA ARG A 203 8.35 5.66 -31.42
C ARG A 203 9.59 5.62 -30.52
N ASP A 204 10.00 4.44 -30.05
CA ASP A 204 11.08 4.31 -29.04
C ASP A 204 12.48 4.10 -29.63
N LYS A 205 12.61 3.99 -30.96
CA LYS A 205 13.93 3.88 -31.64
C LYS A 205 14.51 5.20 -32.16
N ARG A 206 13.71 6.28 -32.28
CA ARG A 206 14.22 7.58 -32.79
C ARG A 206 14.68 8.55 -31.70
N HIS A 207 14.37 8.29 -30.43
CA HIS A 207 14.82 9.16 -29.33
C HIS A 207 16.19 8.77 -28.76
N ARG A 208 16.69 7.57 -29.05
CA ARG A 208 17.97 7.07 -28.52
C ARG A 208 19.20 7.44 -29.36
N GLU A 209 19.00 8.01 -30.56
CA GLU A 209 20.09 8.44 -31.45
C GLU A 209 20.35 9.95 -31.45
N GLN A 210 19.56 10.76 -30.74
CA GLN A 210 19.78 12.21 -30.64
C GLN A 210 20.54 12.66 -29.38
N ASP A 211 20.66 11.83 -28.35
CA ASP A 211 21.32 12.19 -27.08
C ASP A 211 22.84 11.91 -27.05
N SER A 212 23.44 11.43 -28.15
CA SER A 212 24.88 11.11 -28.22
C SER A 212 25.76 12.17 -28.88
N ARG A 213 25.23 13.36 -29.21
CA ARG A 213 25.96 14.40 -29.97
C ARG A 213 26.19 15.75 -29.29
N THR A 214 25.93 15.90 -27.99
CA THR A 214 26.22 17.16 -27.27
C THR A 214 26.91 16.94 -25.93
N HIS A 215 28.18 16.51 -25.94
CA HIS A 215 29.08 16.73 -24.81
C HIS A 215 30.55 16.80 -25.25
N THR A 216 30.91 17.90 -25.91
CA THR A 216 32.29 18.35 -26.01
C THR A 216 32.36 19.79 -25.51
N GLN A 217 33.46 20.10 -24.82
CA GLN A 217 33.90 21.40 -24.30
C GLN A 217 33.46 21.78 -22.87
N GLY A 218 34.45 21.87 -21.97
CA GLY A 218 34.42 22.83 -20.87
C GLY A 218 35.01 22.36 -19.53
N HIS A 219 36.30 22.67 -19.33
CA HIS A 219 36.93 23.06 -18.06
C HIS A 219 37.60 22.00 -17.16
N SER A 220 38.94 22.04 -17.16
CA SER A 220 39.76 21.86 -15.96
C SER A 220 40.77 23.02 -15.85
N ALA A 221 40.51 23.97 -14.94
CA ALA A 221 41.51 24.90 -14.44
C ALA A 221 41.40 24.87 -12.91
N GLY A 222 42.45 24.37 -12.26
CA GLY A 222 42.54 24.27 -10.81
C GLY A 222 42.81 25.62 -10.16
N ALA A 223 42.25 25.82 -8.98
CA ALA A 223 42.69 26.86 -8.06
C ALA A 223 42.58 26.35 -6.61
N LYS A 224 43.77 26.23 -6.00
CA LYS A 224 44.00 25.98 -4.58
C LYS A 224 43.29 27.04 -3.75
N ARG A 225 42.66 26.65 -2.64
CA ARG A 225 42.37 27.57 -1.53
C ARG A 225 43.12 27.13 -0.29
N GLN A 226 44.04 27.99 0.09
CA GLN A 226 44.81 27.96 1.32
C GLN A 226 43.87 28.12 2.52
N ARG A 227 44.15 27.34 3.56
CA ARG A 227 43.78 27.63 4.94
C ARG A 227 44.60 28.82 5.41
N THR A 228 43.94 29.80 6.01
CA THR A 228 44.57 30.75 6.92
C THR A 228 43.86 30.66 8.25
N TYR A 229 44.70 30.62 9.29
CA TYR A 229 44.52 30.71 10.74
C TYR A 229 43.12 30.99 11.28
#